data_AF-A0A8J7KY37-F1
#
_entry.id   AF-A0A8J7KY37-F1
#
_cell.length_a   1.000
_cell.length_b   1.000
_cell.length_c   1.000
_cell.angle_alpha   90.00
_cell.angle_beta   90.00
_cell.angle_gamma   90.00
#
_symmetry.space_group_name_H-M   'P 1'
#
loop_
_entity.id
_entity.type
_entity.pdbx_description
1 polymer ?
#
loop_
_entity_poly.entity_id
_entity_poly.type
_entity_poly.pdbx_seq_one_letter_code
_entity_poly.pdbx_strand_id
1 'polypeptide(L)' 'MERQKAFGQTDHVRWYGKQDYGQRLIDAGFNVKRIKALEFASPEEVEKMRISATEDIFFCTKS' A
#
# COMPACT_ATOMS: atom_id res chain seq x y z
N MET A 1 -1.62 25.92 -22.43
CA MET A 1 -2.51 25.74 -21.27
C MET A 1 -3.04 24.29 -21.16
N GLU A 2 -2.22 23.27 -21.50
CA GLU A 2 -2.71 21.89 -21.75
C GLU A 2 -2.16 20.84 -20.76
N ARG A 3 -1.35 21.23 -19.76
CA ARG A 3 -0.79 20.28 -18.76
C ARG A 3 -1.48 20.30 -17.39
N GLN A 4 -2.28 21.33 -17.09
CA GLN A 4 -2.96 21.47 -15.79
C GLN A 4 -4.34 20.80 -15.74
N LYS A 5 -4.99 20.52 -16.88
CA LYS A 5 -6.30 19.84 -16.91
C LYS A 5 -6.23 18.33 -16.71
N ALA A 6 -5.08 17.69 -16.98
CA ALA A 6 -4.90 16.25 -16.83
C ALA A 6 -4.43 15.83 -15.42
N PHE A 7 -3.89 16.78 -14.63
CA PHE A 7 -3.32 16.51 -13.32
C PHE A 7 -4.00 17.40 -12.28
N GLY A 8 -5.23 17.03 -11.90
CA GLY A 8 -6.05 17.71 -10.90
C GLY A 8 -5.55 17.62 -9.45
N GLN A 9 -4.26 17.38 -9.24
CA GLN A 9 -3.62 17.46 -7.92
C GLN A 9 -2.20 18.03 -8.07
N THR A 10 -1.96 19.13 -7.35
CA THR A 10 -0.63 19.74 -7.12
C THR A 10 0.14 19.02 -6.01
N ASP A 11 -0.46 18.01 -5.39
CA ASP A 11 0.21 17.21 -4.39
C ASP A 11 0.86 16.03 -5.09
N HIS A 12 2.16 15.85 -4.91
CA HIS A 12 2.95 14.77 -5.50
C HIS A 12 2.55 13.37 -5.00
N VAL A 13 1.47 13.28 -4.21
CA VAL A 13 0.94 12.08 -3.61
C VAL A 13 -0.24 11.60 -4.43
N ARG A 14 0.00 10.64 -5.32
CA ARG A 14 -1.10 9.94 -5.99
C ARG A 14 -1.84 9.09 -4.95
N TRP A 15 -3.12 9.37 -4.73
CA TRP A 15 -4.00 8.51 -3.94
C TRP A 15 -4.22 7.20 -4.68
N TYR A 16 -3.54 6.14 -4.24
CA TYR A 16 -3.85 4.79 -4.67
C TYR A 16 -4.94 4.24 -3.77
N GLY A 17 -6.06 3.82 -4.38
CA GLY A 17 -7.08 3.09 -3.65
C GLY A 17 -6.49 1.83 -3.03
N LYS A 18 -7.06 1.39 -1.90
CA LYS A 18 -6.70 0.14 -1.20
C LYS A 18 -6.68 -1.10 -2.11
N GLN A 19 -7.44 -1.07 -3.21
CA GLN A 19 -7.53 -2.14 -4.21
C GLN A 19 -6.55 -1.93 -5.38
N ASP A 20 -6.35 -0.69 -5.80
CA ASP A 20 -5.48 -0.32 -6.94
C ASP A 20 -4.01 -0.67 -6.66
N TYR A 21 -3.54 -0.35 -5.45
CA TYR A 21 -2.14 -0.55 -5.08
C TYR A 21 -1.70 -2.03 -5.17
N GLY A 22 -2.54 -2.96 -4.71
CA GLY A 22 -2.26 -4.39 -4.79
C GLY A 22 -2.19 -4.91 -6.21
N GLN A 23 -3.13 -4.49 -7.08
CA GLN A 23 -3.16 -4.92 -8.48
C GLN A 23 -1.91 -4.46 -9.23
N ARG A 24 -1.43 -3.24 -8.98
CA ARG A 24 -0.22 -2.71 -9.63
C ARG A 24 1.05 -3.47 -9.24
N LEU A 25 1.13 -3.93 -7.99
CA LEU A 25 2.23 -4.77 -7.52
C LEU A 25 2.19 -6.15 -8.20
N ILE A 26 0.99 -6.71 -8.41
CA ILE A 26 0.79 -7.95 -9.18
C ILE A 26 1.23 -7.76 -10.63
N ASP A 27 0.80 -6.67 -11.28
CA ASP A 27 1.15 -6.36 -12.66
C ASP A 27 2.65 -6.12 -12.85
N ALA A 28 3.35 -5.66 -11.80
CA ALA A 28 4.80 -5.54 -11.78
C ALA A 28 5.52 -6.90 -11.60
N GLY A 29 4.79 -8.00 -11.46
CA GLY A 29 5.31 -9.36 -11.36
C GLY A 29 5.58 -9.84 -9.94
N PHE A 30 5.03 -9.17 -8.92
CA PHE A 30 5.10 -9.65 -7.54
C PHE A 30 3.89 -10.53 -7.20
N ASN A 31 4.10 -11.53 -6.35
CA ASN A 31 3.00 -12.20 -5.68
C ASN A 31 2.63 -11.40 -4.42
N VAL A 32 1.42 -10.84 -4.40
CA VAL A 32 0.97 -9.89 -3.38
C VAL A 32 -0.09 -10.53 -2.51
N LYS A 33 0.15 -10.57 -1.20
CA LYS A 33 -0.82 -11.00 -0.20
C LYS A 33 -1.16 -9.84 0.72
N ARG A 34 -2.46 -9.60 0.92
CA ARG A 34 -2.95 -8.61 1.88
C ARG A 34 -3.17 -9.29 3.22
N ILE A 35 -2.46 -8.83 4.25
CA ILE A 35 -2.52 -9.36 5.62
C ILE A 35 -2.72 -8.23 6.61
N LYS A 36 -3.24 -8.52 7.81
CA LYS A 36 -3.30 -7.53 8.89
C LYS A 36 -1.95 -7.35 9.56
N ALA A 37 -1.73 -6.17 10.14
CA ALA A 37 -0.49 -5.89 10.89
C ALA A 37 -0.22 -6.94 11.98
N LEU A 38 -1.26 -7.38 12.69
CA LEU A 38 -1.16 -8.43 13.72
C LEU A 38 -0.90 -9.83 13.16
N GLU A 39 -1.16 -10.09 11.88
CA GLU A 39 -0.79 -11.36 11.24
C GLU A 39 0.70 -11.37 10.83
N PHE A 40 1.31 -10.20 10.70
CA PHE A 40 2.71 -10.04 10.31
C PHE A 40 3.65 -9.87 11.51
N ALA A 41 3.23 -9.11 12.52
CA ALA A 41 4.04 -8.75 13.67
C ALA A 41 3.26 -8.91 14.98
N SER A 42 3.97 -9.13 16.08
CA SER A 42 3.36 -9.19 17.42
C SER A 42 2.78 -7.83 17.82
N PRO A 43 1.83 -7.77 18.76
CA PRO A 43 1.25 -6.51 19.22
C PRO A 43 2.29 -5.50 19.72
N GLU A 44 3.35 -5.97 20.38
CA GLU A 44 4.45 -5.14 20.87
C GLU A 44 5.27 -4.53 19.73
N GLU A 45 5.57 -5.31 18.69
CA GLU A 45 6.27 -4.83 17.50
C GLU A 45 5.40 -3.86 16.68
N VAL A 46 4.10 -4.13 16.56
CA VAL A 46 3.13 -3.22 15.90
C VAL A 46 3.06 -1.88 16.62
N GLU A 47 3.01 -1.87 17.95
CA GLU A 47 3.03 -0.64 18.77
C GLU A 47 4.36 0.11 18.61
N LYS A 48 5.48 -0.60 18.66
CA LYS A 48 6.82 -0.03 18.47
C LYS A 48 7.00 0.58 17.07
N MET A 49 6.43 -0.05 16.04
CA MET A 49 6.42 0.45 14.67
C MET A 49 5.34 1.53 14.43
N ARG A 50 4.48 1.80 15.42
CA ARG A 50 3.36 2.74 15.33
C ARG A 50 2.39 2.42 14.18
N ILE A 51 2.21 1.13 13.89
CA ILE A 51 1.28 0.65 12.85
C ILE A 51 -0.09 0.41 13.50
N SER A 52 -1.19 0.71 12.81
CA SER A 52 -2.51 0.32 13.32
C SER A 52 -2.65 -1.21 13.31
N ALA A 53 -3.14 -1.78 14.41
CA ALA A 53 -3.37 -3.23 14.49
C ALA A 53 -4.29 -3.79 13.37
N THR A 54 -5.16 -2.93 12.83
CA THR A 54 -6.10 -3.27 11.76
C THR A 54 -5.65 -2.81 10.37
N GLU A 55 -4.47 -2.19 10.28
CA GLU A 55 -3.83 -1.77 9.04
C GLU A 55 -3.67 -2.96 8.10
N ASP A 56 -3.88 -2.72 6.81
CA ASP A 56 -3.63 -3.71 5.77
C ASP A 56 -2.18 -3.57 5.30
N ILE A 57 -1.39 -4.64 5.46
CA ILE A 57 -0.03 -4.76 4.97
C ILE A 57 -0.04 -5.54 3.64
N PHE A 58 0.62 -5.00 2.62
CA PHE A 58 0.82 -5.65 1.32
C PHE A 58 2.14 -6.42 1.33
N PHE A 59 2.08 -7.71 1.66
CA PHE A 59 3.24 -8.58 1.65
C PHE A 59 3.55 -9.05 0.23
N CYS A 60 4.68 -8.61 -0.31
CA CYS A 60 5.08 -8.89 -1.69
C CYS A 60 6.26 -9.86 -1.71
N THR A 61 6.15 -10.93 -2.49
CA THR A 61 7.24 -11.88 -2.74
C THR A 61 7.52 -11.98 -4.22
N LYS A 62 8.79 -12.24 -4.57
CA LYS A 62 9.21 -12.49 -5.95
C LYS A 62 9.72 -13.93 -6.01
N SER A 63 9.16 -14.70 -6.92
CA SER A 63 9.61 -16.07 -7.23
C SER A 63 10.83 -16.06 -8.14
#